data_AF-A0A369GYA6-F1
#
_entry.id   AF-A0A369GYA6-F1
#
_cell.length_a   1.000
_cell.length_b   1.000
_cell.length_c   1.000
_cell.angle_alpha   90.00
_cell.angle_beta   90.00
_cell.angle_gamma   90.00
#
_symmetry.space_group_name_H-M   'P 1'
#
loop_
_entity.id
_entity.type
_entity.pdbx_description
1 polymer ?
#
loop_
_entity_poly.entity_id
_entity_poly.type
_entity_poly.pdbx_seq_one_letter_code
_entity_poly.pdbx_strand_id
1 'polypeptide(L)'
;MDARLTSLAFEKPVPRVPKTAEQKASIKVQNRRREYLERNPSYLEDPEHELADAHLYDRLITSFQTEEERLDSDVAKGYDHVLQAHAARTASPPPTTSEKDTFVLVSAEDPWTAEVVDKSHGLQLWRQFVRERFLHGDDDDFDYDTVDQDEDLDVEALKTAEEAWFDDEEPAWADEDAGSEQKGETGVQDF
;
A
#
# COMPACT_ATOMS: atom_id res chain seq x y z
N MET A 1 16.79 -51.27 21.36
CA MET A 1 17.65 -50.08 21.29
C MET A 1 17.24 -49.33 20.05
N ASP A 2 16.41 -48.30 20.16
CA ASP A 2 16.02 -47.48 19.01
C ASP A 2 16.01 -46.00 19.43
N ALA A 3 17.20 -45.40 19.37
CA ALA A 3 17.40 -43.97 19.48
C ALA A 3 17.18 -43.35 18.09
N ARG A 4 15.91 -43.15 17.70
CA ARG A 4 15.51 -42.45 16.46
C ARG A 4 14.55 -41.30 16.73
N LEU A 5 14.75 -40.59 17.83
CA LEU A 5 14.19 -39.26 18.02
C LEU A 5 15.36 -38.28 18.14
N THR A 6 16.12 -38.18 17.05
CA THR A 6 17.05 -37.07 16.84
C THR A 6 16.19 -35.82 16.74
N SER A 7 16.24 -35.02 17.80
CA SER A 7 15.71 -33.68 17.89
C SER A 7 15.88 -32.93 16.58
N LEU A 8 14.78 -32.48 15.98
CA LEU A 8 14.80 -31.33 15.08
C LEU A 8 15.26 -30.14 15.92
N ALA A 9 16.57 -29.94 16.00
CA ALA A 9 17.15 -28.74 16.56
C ALA A 9 16.71 -27.60 15.65
N PHE A 10 15.65 -26.89 16.04
CA PHE A 10 15.26 -25.65 15.39
C PHE A 10 16.46 -24.70 15.46
N GLU A 11 17.11 -24.51 14.33
CA GLU A 11 18.19 -23.54 14.18
C GLU A 11 17.64 -22.17 14.56
N LYS A 12 18.27 -21.51 15.54
CA LYS A 12 17.80 -20.19 16.00
C LYS A 12 17.82 -19.25 14.80
N PRO A 13 16.72 -18.52 14.52
CA PRO A 13 16.67 -17.63 13.38
C PRO A 13 17.79 -16.59 13.48
N VAL A 14 18.57 -16.45 12.41
CA VAL A 14 19.63 -15.45 12.32
C VAL A 14 18.99 -14.06 12.45
N PRO A 15 19.47 -13.19 13.36
CA PRO A 15 18.91 -11.86 13.51
C PRO A 15 19.09 -11.07 12.22
N ARG A 16 18.05 -10.37 11.78
CA ARG A 16 18.10 -9.51 10.59
C ARG A 16 19.10 -8.38 10.83
N VAL A 17 19.85 -8.02 9.79
CA VAL A 17 20.74 -6.85 9.83
C VAL A 17 19.92 -5.61 10.18
N PRO A 18 20.37 -4.76 11.13
CA PRO A 18 19.64 -3.54 11.47
C PRO A 18 19.57 -2.60 10.27
N LYS A 19 18.40 -1.98 10.06
CA LYS A 19 18.18 -1.01 8.98
C LYS A 19 19.03 0.24 9.19
N THR A 20 19.60 0.78 8.12
CA THR A 20 20.36 2.06 8.14
C THR A 20 19.43 3.24 8.43
N ALA A 21 20.00 4.40 8.81
CA ALA A 21 19.21 5.61 9.05
C ALA A 21 18.43 6.06 7.80
N GLU A 22 19.06 5.98 6.62
CA GLU A 22 18.43 6.28 5.33
C GLU A 22 17.25 5.34 5.03
N GLN A 23 17.42 4.04 5.26
CA GLN A 23 16.33 3.07 5.09
C GLN A 23 15.16 3.36 6.03
N LYS A 24 15.44 3.73 7.28
CA LYS A 24 14.40 4.12 8.24
C LYS A 24 13.67 5.39 7.80
N ALA A 25 14.38 6.39 7.29
CA ALA A 25 13.78 7.62 6.77
C ALA A 25 12.89 7.34 5.55
N SER A 26 13.35 6.51 4.61
CA SER A 26 12.54 6.09 3.44
C SER A 26 11.28 5.33 3.87
N ILE A 27 11.38 4.42 4.83
CA ILE A 27 10.21 3.72 5.38
C ILE A 27 9.23 4.70 6.02
N LYS A 28 9.73 5.69 6.77
CA LYS A 28 8.88 6.71 7.39
C LYS A 28 8.07 7.48 6.34
N VAL A 29 8.73 7.93 5.27
CA VAL A 29 8.08 8.59 4.13
C VAL A 29 7.02 7.70 3.49
N GLN A 30 7.36 6.43 3.19
CA GLN A 30 6.38 5.51 2.61
C GLN A 30 5.18 5.26 3.52
N ASN A 31 5.39 5.20 4.83
CA ASN A 31 4.30 5.01 5.79
C ASN A 31 3.36 6.22 5.83
N ARG A 32 3.91 7.44 5.83
CA ARG A 32 3.12 8.68 5.73
C ARG A 32 2.28 8.71 4.46
N ARG A 33 2.89 8.36 3.31
CA ARG A 33 2.18 8.29 2.03
C ARG A 33 1.10 7.21 2.01
N ARG A 34 1.31 6.05 2.65
CA ARG A 34 0.25 5.03 2.81
C ARG A 34 -0.92 5.57 3.63
N GLU A 35 -0.65 6.18 4.77
CA GLU A 35 -1.67 6.78 5.63
C GLU A 35 -2.44 7.89 4.88
N TYR A 36 -1.75 8.71 4.08
CA TYR A 36 -2.41 9.72 3.24
C TYR A 36 -3.43 9.09 2.28
N LEU A 37 -3.05 8.02 1.58
CA LEU A 37 -3.94 7.33 0.64
C LEU A 37 -5.14 6.66 1.35
N GLU A 38 -4.95 6.16 2.57
CA GLU A 38 -6.05 5.61 3.38
C GLU A 38 -7.06 6.70 3.76
N ARG A 39 -6.59 7.91 4.07
CA ARG A 39 -7.45 9.06 4.40
C ARG A 39 -8.06 9.73 3.16
N ASN A 40 -7.40 9.64 2.01
CA ASN A 40 -7.79 10.31 0.77
C ASN A 40 -8.04 9.31 -0.38
N PRO A 41 -9.10 8.48 -0.29
CA PRO A 41 -9.41 7.50 -1.33
C PRO A 41 -9.75 8.16 -2.68
N SER A 42 -10.15 9.43 -2.68
CA SER A 42 -10.49 10.18 -3.90
C SER A 42 -9.30 10.37 -4.84
N TYR A 43 -8.07 10.41 -4.32
CA TYR A 43 -6.86 10.51 -5.14
C TYR A 43 -6.79 9.32 -6.12
N LEU A 44 -7.01 8.09 -5.65
CA LEU A 44 -6.98 6.89 -6.50
C LEU A 44 -8.11 6.82 -7.55
N GLU A 45 -9.11 7.69 -7.44
CA GLU A 45 -10.27 7.77 -8.34
C GLU A 45 -10.16 8.92 -9.34
N ASP A 46 -9.09 9.72 -9.26
CA ASP A 46 -8.88 10.87 -10.13
C ASP A 46 -8.67 10.43 -11.60
N PRO A 47 -9.47 10.95 -12.56
CA PRO A 47 -9.25 10.72 -13.98
C PRO A 47 -7.89 11.20 -14.50
N GLU A 48 -7.25 12.19 -13.86
CA GLU A 48 -5.95 12.72 -14.28
C GLU A 48 -4.85 11.66 -14.30
N HIS A 49 -4.96 10.64 -13.43
CA HIS A 49 -4.03 9.53 -13.41
C HIS A 49 -3.97 8.75 -14.73
N GLU A 50 -5.02 8.79 -15.57
CA GLU A 50 -4.99 8.18 -16.91
C GLU A 50 -3.78 8.67 -17.73
N LEU A 51 -3.36 9.93 -17.53
CA LEU A 51 -2.24 10.53 -18.25
C LEU A 51 -0.87 10.02 -17.77
N ALA A 52 -0.79 9.42 -16.59
CA ALA A 52 0.45 8.86 -16.06
C ALA A 52 0.95 7.67 -16.90
N ASP A 53 0.02 6.81 -17.37
CA ASP A 53 0.30 5.80 -18.38
C ASP A 53 -0.96 5.50 -19.21
N ALA A 54 -1.11 6.25 -20.29
CA ALA A 54 -2.29 6.17 -21.16
C ALA A 54 -2.40 4.83 -21.92
N HIS A 55 -1.30 4.10 -22.11
CA HIS A 55 -1.30 2.77 -22.75
C HIS A 55 -1.71 1.68 -21.76
N LEU A 56 -1.25 1.77 -20.51
CA LEU A 56 -1.68 0.89 -19.44
C LEU A 56 -3.17 1.10 -19.13
N TYR A 57 -3.63 2.35 -19.02
CA TYR A 57 -5.05 2.65 -18.80
C TYR A 57 -5.94 2.11 -19.92
N ASP A 58 -5.54 2.30 -21.18
CA ASP A 58 -6.28 1.77 -22.34
C ASP A 58 -6.43 0.25 -22.27
N ARG A 59 -5.33 -0.44 -21.97
CA ARG A 59 -5.30 -1.90 -21.87
C ARG A 59 -6.10 -2.44 -20.69
N LEU A 60 -5.96 -1.84 -19.51
CA LEU A 60 -6.57 -2.33 -18.27
C LEU A 60 -8.05 -1.97 -18.16
N ILE A 61 -8.45 -0.80 -18.66
CA ILE A 61 -9.78 -0.23 -18.42
C ILE A 61 -10.55 -0.10 -19.72
N THR A 62 -10.02 0.64 -20.70
CA THR A 62 -10.77 1.00 -21.93
C THR A 62 -11.13 -0.23 -22.77
N SER A 63 -10.27 -1.24 -22.79
CA SER A 63 -10.50 -2.52 -23.49
C SER A 63 -11.73 -3.29 -23.01
N PHE A 64 -12.16 -3.09 -21.76
CA PHE A 64 -13.32 -3.74 -21.14
C PHE A 64 -14.57 -2.86 -21.08
N GLN A 65 -14.49 -1.60 -21.51
CA GLN A 65 -15.64 -0.69 -21.54
C GLN A 65 -16.47 -0.88 -22.81
N THR A 66 -17.79 -0.84 -22.66
CA THR A 66 -18.70 -0.75 -23.82
C THR A 66 -18.57 0.62 -24.49
N GLU A 67 -19.07 0.74 -25.73
CA GLU A 67 -19.07 2.02 -26.43
C GLU A 67 -19.91 3.09 -25.69
N GLU A 68 -21.03 2.69 -25.09
CA GLU A 68 -21.88 3.58 -24.30
C GLU A 68 -21.16 4.08 -23.03
N GLU A 69 -20.53 3.17 -22.27
CA GLU A 69 -19.76 3.53 -21.08
C GLU A 69 -18.59 4.46 -21.39
N ARG A 70 -17.93 4.25 -22.55
CA ARG A 70 -16.82 5.09 -23.00
C ARG A 70 -17.29 6.49 -23.35
N LEU A 71 -18.40 6.61 -24.07
CA LEU A 71 -18.97 7.92 -24.40
C LEU A 71 -19.37 8.70 -23.14
N ASP A 72 -20.00 8.03 -22.16
CA ASP A 72 -20.33 8.66 -20.89
C ASP A 72 -19.07 9.11 -20.12
N SER A 73 -18.02 8.29 -20.14
CA SER A 73 -16.72 8.64 -19.55
C SER A 73 -16.05 9.82 -20.25
N ASP A 74 -16.03 9.82 -21.58
CA ASP A 74 -15.45 10.90 -22.41
C ASP A 74 -16.22 12.22 -22.20
N VAL A 75 -17.55 12.15 -22.07
CA VAL A 75 -18.38 13.31 -21.73
C VAL A 75 -18.08 13.82 -20.33
N ALA A 76 -17.90 12.93 -19.35
CA ALA A 76 -17.59 13.30 -17.97
C ALA A 76 -16.19 13.91 -17.82
N LYS A 77 -15.19 13.34 -18.50
CA LYS A 77 -13.79 13.82 -18.51
C LYS A 77 -13.62 15.13 -19.29
N GLY A 78 -14.46 15.33 -20.30
CA GLY A 78 -14.40 16.48 -21.19
C GLY A 78 -13.41 16.28 -22.34
N TYR A 79 -13.62 17.06 -23.40
CA TYR A 79 -12.91 16.91 -24.68
C TYR A 79 -11.39 17.12 -24.57
N ASP A 80 -10.95 18.03 -23.69
CA ASP A 80 -9.54 18.34 -23.52
C ASP A 80 -8.75 17.14 -22.97
N HIS A 81 -9.27 16.50 -21.92
CA HIS A 81 -8.67 15.29 -21.33
C HIS A 81 -8.57 14.14 -22.34
N VAL A 82 -9.63 13.92 -23.11
CA VAL A 82 -9.65 12.89 -24.18
C VAL A 82 -8.57 13.15 -25.23
N LEU A 83 -8.38 14.41 -25.63
CA LEU A 83 -7.30 14.79 -26.55
C LEU A 83 -5.91 14.59 -25.94
N GLN A 84 -5.72 14.96 -24.68
CA GLN A 84 -4.45 14.75 -23.98
C GLN A 84 -4.10 13.26 -23.87
N ALA A 85 -5.05 12.41 -23.50
CA ALA A 85 -4.85 10.97 -23.43
C ALA A 85 -4.50 10.37 -24.81
N HIS A 86 -5.18 10.80 -25.87
CA HIS A 86 -4.85 10.38 -27.23
C HIS A 86 -3.45 10.86 -27.66
N ALA A 87 -3.08 12.11 -27.32
CA ALA A 87 -1.76 12.64 -27.58
C ALA A 87 -0.66 11.85 -26.84
N ALA A 88 -0.87 11.53 -25.56
CA ALA A 88 0.04 10.74 -24.75
C ALA A 88 0.31 9.35 -25.37
N ARG A 89 -0.74 8.66 -25.83
CA ARG A 89 -0.62 7.36 -26.51
C ARG A 89 0.15 7.42 -27.83
N THR A 90 -0.01 8.51 -28.59
CA THR A 90 0.64 8.66 -29.90
C THR A 90 2.06 9.23 -29.82
N ALA A 91 2.38 9.95 -28.74
CA ALA A 91 3.71 10.51 -28.48
C ALA A 91 4.70 9.45 -28.00
N SER A 92 4.24 8.47 -27.21
CA SER A 92 5.09 7.36 -26.74
C SER A 92 4.98 6.17 -27.70
N PRO A 93 6.09 5.57 -28.16
CA PRO A 93 6.01 4.32 -28.92
C PRO A 93 5.25 3.28 -28.08
N PRO A 94 4.42 2.42 -28.71
CA PRO A 94 3.77 1.34 -27.98
C PRO A 94 4.85 0.54 -27.24
N PRO A 95 4.55 -0.08 -26.09
CA PRO A 95 5.51 -0.89 -25.36
C PRO A 95 5.98 -2.02 -26.29
N THR A 96 7.07 -1.78 -27.02
CA THR A 96 7.75 -2.80 -27.78
C THR A 96 8.28 -3.72 -26.71
N THR A 97 8.02 -5.02 -26.80
CA THR A 97 8.74 -6.06 -26.04
C THR A 97 10.22 -5.93 -26.38
N SER A 98 10.90 -4.95 -25.77
CA SER A 98 12.29 -4.64 -25.98
C SER A 98 13.07 -5.56 -25.06
N GLU A 99 13.64 -6.59 -25.66
CA GLU A 99 14.72 -7.40 -25.11
C GLU A 99 15.85 -6.48 -24.61
N LYS A 100 15.80 -6.06 -23.34
CA LYS A 100 16.94 -5.49 -22.60
C LYS A 100 16.81 -5.92 -21.14
N ASP A 101 17.45 -7.02 -20.76
CA ASP A 101 18.83 -6.97 -20.26
C ASP A 101 18.99 -5.93 -19.14
N THR A 102 18.21 -6.11 -18.08
CA THR A 102 18.56 -5.58 -16.76
C THR A 102 18.41 -6.74 -15.79
N PHE A 103 19.54 -7.11 -15.21
CA PHE A 103 19.72 -8.17 -14.22
C PHE A 103 18.68 -8.07 -13.09
N VAL A 104 17.62 -8.89 -13.16
CA VAL A 104 16.67 -9.07 -12.05
C VAL A 104 16.74 -10.51 -11.57
N LEU A 105 17.21 -10.66 -10.34
CA LEU A 105 17.08 -11.87 -9.54
C LEU A 105 15.58 -12.27 -9.50
N VAL A 106 15.27 -13.48 -9.97
CA VAL A 106 13.94 -14.13 -9.90
C VAL A 106 12.83 -13.31 -10.58
N SER A 107 12.57 -13.59 -11.87
CA SER A 107 11.41 -13.08 -12.62
C SER A 107 10.10 -13.46 -11.92
N ALA A 108 9.62 -12.58 -11.04
CA ALA A 108 8.20 -12.30 -10.96
C ALA A 108 7.84 -11.62 -12.29
N GLU A 109 6.83 -12.13 -12.98
CA GLU A 109 6.25 -11.47 -14.15
C GLU A 109 5.93 -10.02 -13.78
N ASP A 110 6.25 -9.06 -14.65
CA ASP A 110 5.93 -7.65 -14.39
C ASP A 110 4.40 -7.57 -14.16
N PRO A 111 3.93 -7.18 -12.95
CA PRO A 111 2.52 -7.22 -12.61
C PRO A 111 1.68 -6.34 -13.55
N TRP A 112 2.30 -5.36 -14.21
CA TRP A 112 1.65 -4.49 -15.18
C TRP A 112 1.50 -5.12 -16.58
N THR A 113 2.16 -6.25 -16.83
CA THR A 113 2.05 -7.05 -18.06
C THR A 113 1.12 -8.25 -17.94
N ALA A 114 0.57 -8.48 -16.73
CA ALA A 114 -0.35 -9.58 -16.47
C ALA A 114 -1.61 -9.50 -17.34
N GLU A 115 -2.14 -10.66 -17.73
CA GLU A 115 -3.38 -10.75 -18.50
C GLU A 115 -4.58 -10.35 -17.61
N VAL A 116 -5.37 -9.41 -18.11
CA VAL A 116 -6.56 -8.94 -17.41
C VAL A 116 -7.74 -9.86 -17.72
N VAL A 117 -8.33 -10.42 -16.68
CA VAL A 117 -9.44 -11.38 -16.81
C VAL A 117 -10.79 -10.67 -16.96
N ASP A 118 -10.98 -9.57 -16.24
CA ASP A 118 -12.24 -8.83 -16.23
C ASP A 118 -12.04 -7.33 -15.89
N LYS A 119 -13.09 -6.54 -16.06
CA LYS A 119 -13.11 -5.09 -15.80
C LYS A 119 -12.73 -4.73 -14.36
N SER A 120 -13.17 -5.51 -13.37
CA SER A 120 -12.86 -5.26 -11.96
C SER A 120 -11.39 -5.54 -11.63
N HIS A 121 -10.82 -6.59 -12.22
CA HIS A 121 -9.41 -6.93 -12.11
C HIS A 121 -8.53 -5.85 -12.76
N GLY A 122 -8.92 -5.36 -13.95
CA GLY A 122 -8.24 -4.24 -14.62
C GLY A 122 -8.25 -2.96 -13.78
N LEU A 123 -9.39 -2.61 -13.19
CA LEU A 123 -9.50 -1.48 -12.26
C LEU A 123 -8.65 -1.67 -11.00
N GLN A 124 -8.56 -2.89 -10.46
CA GLN A 124 -7.73 -3.18 -9.30
C GLN A 124 -6.24 -3.02 -9.62
N LEU A 125 -5.78 -3.56 -10.76
CA LEU A 125 -4.41 -3.40 -11.23
C LEU A 125 -4.07 -1.94 -11.47
N TRP A 126 -4.99 -1.18 -12.09
CA TRP A 126 -4.82 0.26 -12.29
C TRP A 126 -4.69 1.02 -10.95
N ARG A 127 -5.58 0.75 -9.99
CA ARG A 127 -5.51 1.35 -8.65
C ARG A 127 -4.21 0.98 -7.92
N GLN A 128 -3.72 -0.23 -8.11
CA GLN A 128 -2.44 -0.66 -7.55
C GLN A 128 -1.27 0.08 -8.20
N PHE A 129 -1.29 0.26 -9.53
CA PHE A 129 -0.29 1.05 -10.25
C PHE A 129 -0.22 2.48 -9.74
N VAL A 130 -1.36 3.18 -9.67
CA VAL A 130 -1.44 4.56 -9.16
C VAL A 130 -0.95 4.63 -7.71
N ARG A 131 -1.34 3.66 -6.87
CA ARG A 131 -0.86 3.55 -5.49
C ARG A 131 0.65 3.40 -5.43
N GLU A 132 1.23 2.48 -6.19
CA GLU A 132 2.68 2.24 -6.17
C GLU A 132 3.45 3.47 -6.66
N ARG A 133 3.00 4.07 -7.77
CA ARG A 133 3.52 5.36 -8.27
C ARG A 133 3.52 6.41 -7.17
N PHE A 134 2.41 6.57 -6.45
CA PHE A 134 2.33 7.54 -5.36
C PHE A 134 3.29 7.23 -4.21
N LEU A 135 3.36 5.96 -3.77
CA LEU A 135 4.23 5.54 -2.68
C LEU A 135 5.71 5.74 -3.01
N HIS A 136 6.09 5.52 -4.27
CA HIS A 136 7.46 5.73 -4.74
C HIS A 136 7.83 7.20 -4.91
N GLY A 137 6.84 8.08 -5.10
CA GLY A 137 7.09 9.51 -5.30
C GLY A 137 7.17 9.89 -6.77
N ASP A 138 6.61 9.06 -7.63
CA ASP A 138 6.71 9.19 -9.09
C ASP A 138 5.51 9.96 -9.68
N ASP A 139 4.74 10.66 -8.82
CA ASP A 139 3.72 11.61 -9.25
C ASP A 139 4.22 13.05 -9.27
N ASP A 140 4.79 13.47 -10.40
CA ASP A 140 5.38 14.80 -10.56
C ASP A 140 4.35 15.95 -10.38
N ASP A 141 3.06 15.67 -10.54
CA ASP A 141 1.99 16.66 -10.38
C ASP A 141 1.55 16.83 -8.92
N PHE A 142 1.98 15.94 -8.01
CA PHE A 142 1.62 15.97 -6.60
C PHE A 142 2.71 16.63 -5.74
N ASP A 143 2.31 17.56 -4.86
CA ASP A 143 3.23 18.19 -3.90
C ASP A 143 3.49 17.28 -2.68
N TYR A 144 4.49 16.41 -2.80
CA TYR A 144 4.85 15.45 -1.76
C TYR A 144 5.33 16.09 -0.45
N ASP A 145 5.81 17.33 -0.44
CA ASP A 145 6.24 17.97 0.81
C ASP A 145 5.08 18.09 1.81
N THR A 146 3.84 18.22 1.32
CA THR A 146 2.61 18.27 2.14
C THR A 146 2.33 16.98 2.91
N VAL A 147 2.87 15.84 2.45
CA VAL A 147 2.66 14.51 3.03
C VAL A 147 3.93 14.02 3.72
N ASP A 148 5.07 14.20 3.07
CA ASP A 148 6.36 13.69 3.52
C ASP A 148 6.87 14.41 4.76
N GLN A 149 6.43 15.64 5.03
CA GLN A 149 6.76 16.39 6.25
C GLN A 149 5.64 16.38 7.30
N ASP A 150 4.49 15.76 7.01
CA ASP A 150 3.37 15.73 7.93
C ASP A 150 3.56 14.64 9.00
N GLU A 151 3.74 15.07 10.25
CA GLU A 151 3.88 14.18 11.40
C GLU A 151 2.55 13.56 11.83
N ASP A 152 1.39 14.13 11.48
CA ASP A 152 0.06 13.59 11.80
C ASP A 152 -0.24 12.30 10.99
N LEU A 153 0.57 12.03 9.96
CA LEU A 153 0.55 10.80 9.18
C LEU A 153 1.49 9.72 9.73
N ASP A 154 2.27 10.00 10.79
CA ASP A 154 3.12 9.01 11.49
C ASP A 154 2.31 8.07 12.41
N VAL A 155 1.12 7.65 11.98
CA VAL A 155 0.20 6.82 12.79
C VAL A 155 0.85 5.50 13.21
N GLU A 156 1.61 4.86 12.32
CA GLU A 156 2.32 3.61 12.68
C GLU A 156 3.39 3.85 13.76
N ALA A 157 4.08 4.99 13.73
CA ALA A 157 5.07 5.31 14.75
C ALA A 157 4.40 5.59 16.10
N LEU A 158 3.26 6.28 16.10
CA LEU A 158 2.45 6.49 17.30
C LEU A 158 1.96 5.17 17.89
N LYS A 159 1.39 4.28 17.07
CA LYS A 159 0.95 2.94 17.50
C LYS A 159 2.09 2.11 18.09
N THR A 160 3.26 2.12 17.44
CA THR A 160 4.42 1.37 17.93
C THR A 160 4.94 1.92 19.26
N ALA A 161 4.95 3.25 19.42
CA ALA A 161 5.36 3.88 20.68
C ALA A 161 4.36 3.59 21.81
N GLU A 162 3.07 3.57 21.49
CA GLU A 162 2.00 3.20 22.43
C GLU A 162 2.09 1.73 22.84
N GLU A 163 2.27 0.81 21.89
CA GLU A 163 2.43 -0.62 22.18
C GLU A 163 3.66 -0.87 23.07
N ALA A 164 4.78 -0.21 22.79
CA ALA A 164 5.97 -0.28 23.64
C ALA A 164 5.72 0.27 25.07
N TRP A 165 4.91 1.32 25.19
CA TRP A 165 4.51 1.85 26.50
C TRP A 165 3.63 0.87 27.27
N PHE A 166 2.68 0.21 26.60
CA PHE A 166 1.85 -0.84 27.21
C PHE A 166 2.65 -2.07 27.64
N ASP A 167 3.67 -2.46 26.88
CA ASP A 167 4.56 -3.57 27.24
C ASP A 167 5.43 -3.26 28.47
N ASP A 168 5.86 -2.00 28.61
CA ASP A 168 6.61 -1.51 29.78
C ASP A 168 5.71 -1.23 31.00
N GLU A 169 4.39 -1.09 30.82
CA GLU A 169 3.43 -0.90 31.90
C GLU A 169 3.21 -2.24 32.62
N GLU A 170 3.86 -2.43 33.78
CA GLU A 170 3.51 -3.54 34.67
C GLU A 170 2.06 -3.37 35.14
N PRO A 171 1.17 -4.34 34.88
CA PRO A 171 -0.23 -4.17 35.21
C PRO A 171 -0.39 -3.93 36.71
N ALA A 172 -1.13 -2.88 37.11
CA ALA A 172 -1.33 -2.52 38.53
C ALA A 172 -2.04 -3.61 39.39
N TRP A 173 -2.45 -4.74 38.81
CA TRP A 173 -2.95 -5.91 39.52
C TRP A 173 -1.86 -6.93 39.87
N ALA A 174 -0.62 -6.75 39.38
CA ALA A 174 0.48 -7.71 39.53
C ALA A 174 1.36 -7.46 40.76
N ASP A 175 1.26 -6.31 41.44
CA ASP A 175 2.00 -6.04 42.67
C ASP A 175 1.18 -6.17 43.96
N GLU A 176 1.62 -7.18 44.73
CA GLU A 176 1.58 -7.32 46.19
C GLU A 176 0.21 -7.39 46.89
N ASP A 177 -0.55 -8.47 46.65
CA ASP A 177 -0.88 -9.47 47.68
C ASP A 177 -1.72 -10.60 47.04
N ALA A 178 -1.09 -11.73 46.71
CA ALA A 178 -1.78 -12.99 46.39
C ALA A 178 -2.42 -13.58 47.66
N GLY A 179 -3.23 -12.78 48.35
CA GLY A 179 -3.78 -13.03 49.68
C GLY A 179 -5.03 -12.22 50.02
N SER A 180 -5.44 -11.24 49.20
CA SER A 180 -6.76 -10.62 49.36
C SER A 180 -7.72 -11.11 48.27
N GLU A 181 -8.64 -11.99 48.67
CA GLU A 181 -9.87 -12.23 47.92
C GLU A 181 -10.56 -10.87 47.74
N GLN A 182 -10.41 -10.24 46.58
CA GLN A 182 -11.30 -9.17 46.13
C GLN A 182 -12.67 -9.81 45.88
N LYS A 183 -13.41 -10.07 46.97
CA LYS A 183 -14.84 -10.31 46.93
C LYS A 183 -15.44 -9.06 46.29
N GLY A 184 -15.88 -9.20 45.05
CA GLY A 184 -16.76 -8.23 44.42
C GLY A 184 -18.01 -8.08 45.26
N GLU A 185 -18.01 -7.12 46.18
CA GLU A 185 -19.23 -6.52 46.70
C GLU A 185 -19.82 -5.67 45.58
N THR A 186 -20.49 -6.32 44.63
CA THR A 186 -21.50 -5.63 43.83
C THR A 186 -22.72 -5.42 44.73
N GLY A 187 -22.59 -4.45 45.63
CA GLY A 187 -23.69 -3.92 46.40
C GLY A 187 -24.57 -3.03 45.51
N VAL A 188 -25.86 -3.39 45.42
CA VAL A 188 -26.99 -2.53 45.02
C VAL A 188 -27.01 -2.19 43.52
N GLN A 189 -28.10 -2.45 42.77
CA GLN A 189 -29.34 -1.68 42.87
C GLN A 189 -30.62 -2.51 42.68
N ASP A 190 -31.52 -2.28 43.65
CA ASP A 190 -32.97 -2.39 43.59
C ASP A 190 -33.51 -1.77 42.29
N PHE A 191 -34.35 -2.49 41.53
CA PHE A 191 -35.62 -2.04 40.93
C PHE A 191 -36.36 -3.22 40.26
#